data_AF-A0A949UTJ2-F1
#
_entry.id   AF-A0A949UTJ2-F1
#
_cell.length_a   1.000
_cell.length_b   1.000
_cell.length_c   1.000
_cell.angle_alpha   90.00
_cell.angle_beta   90.00
_cell.angle_gamma   90.00
#
_symmetry.space_group_name_H-M   'P 1'
#
loop_
_entity.id
_entity.type
_entity.pdbx_description
1 polymer ?
#
loop_
_entity_poly.entity_id
_entity_poly.type
_entity_poly.pdbx_seq_one_letter_code
_entity_poly.pdbx_strand_id
1 'polypeptide(L)'
;MAIICRTSLLRASAISRAVQGLRLTTALVGAGAAVGFGAATLWNDQAQAQDWLGVVDGDFYNTANWSTGTVPGSGDTAIFDRAPVRSVNVVSTAGLAALNFTAGADAYQITTAPATILQVGTIDNQSANVQTLNLSQGEALELSGDGLTGPGKTIFDTSAGGTLYLNGTATAGSGRFIGGDGALSLSPPPVQLQSGRLKVAGLSAS
;
A
#
# COMPACT_ATOMS: atom_id res chain seq x y z
N MET A 1 -45.09 -61.86 -31.11
CA MET A 1 -43.84 -62.17 -31.83
C MET A 1 -42.71 -61.53 -31.07
N ALA A 2 -41.87 -62.36 -30.44
CA ALA A 2 -40.70 -61.92 -29.68
C ALA A 2 -39.53 -61.65 -30.62
N ILE A 3 -38.79 -60.56 -30.42
CA ILE A 3 -37.35 -60.50 -30.73
C ILE A 3 -36.66 -59.78 -29.58
N ILE A 4 -35.90 -60.57 -28.84
CA ILE A 4 -34.90 -60.20 -27.85
C ILE A 4 -33.67 -59.69 -28.62
N CYS A 5 -33.15 -58.52 -28.30
CA CYS A 5 -31.75 -58.19 -28.58
C CYS A 5 -31.10 -57.66 -27.30
N ARG A 6 -29.98 -58.28 -26.95
CA ARG A 6 -29.32 -58.30 -25.65
C ARG A 6 -28.02 -57.51 -25.75
N THR A 7 -27.74 -56.72 -24.71
CA THR A 7 -26.42 -56.42 -24.10
C THR A 7 -25.32 -55.77 -24.94
N SER A 8 -24.81 -54.64 -24.43
CA SER A 8 -23.37 -54.47 -24.13
C SER A 8 -23.20 -53.34 -23.10
N LEU A 9 -22.78 -53.73 -21.89
CA LEU A 9 -22.31 -52.84 -20.83
C LEU A 9 -21.01 -52.15 -21.26
N LEU A 10 -20.88 -50.85 -20.99
CA LEU A 10 -19.60 -50.28 -20.56
C LEU A 10 -19.86 -49.37 -19.35
N ARG A 11 -19.43 -49.85 -18.19
CA ARG A 11 -19.33 -49.11 -16.94
C ARG A 11 -18.23 -48.05 -17.11
N ALA A 12 -18.53 -46.78 -16.85
CA ALA A 12 -17.50 -45.80 -16.53
C ALA A 12 -17.50 -45.58 -15.02
N SER A 13 -16.79 -46.45 -14.29
CA SER A 13 -16.43 -46.20 -12.89
C SER A 13 -15.08 -45.49 -12.83
N ALA A 14 -15.13 -44.28 -12.28
CA ALA A 14 -14.16 -43.57 -11.43
C ALA A 14 -12.66 -43.73 -11.68
N ILE A 15 -11.98 -42.60 -11.88
CA ILE A 15 -10.70 -42.32 -11.21
C ILE A 15 -10.69 -40.87 -10.71
N SER A 16 -11.18 -40.68 -9.48
CA SER A 16 -10.73 -39.62 -8.59
C SER A 16 -9.53 -40.18 -7.82
N ARG A 17 -8.40 -39.45 -7.83
CA ARG A 17 -7.17 -39.55 -7.02
C ARG A 17 -6.03 -38.98 -7.87
N ALA A 18 -5.10 -38.17 -7.39
CA ALA A 18 -4.90 -37.58 -6.09
C ALA A 18 -4.04 -36.34 -6.34
N VAL A 19 -4.41 -35.19 -5.77
CA VAL A 19 -3.43 -34.13 -5.54
C VAL A 19 -2.38 -34.77 -4.64
N GLN A 20 -1.19 -35.03 -5.18
CA GLN A 20 -0.05 -35.44 -4.38
C GLN A 20 0.28 -34.26 -3.46
N GLY A 21 -0.28 -34.30 -2.25
CA GLY A 21 0.29 -33.58 -1.14
C GLY A 21 1.73 -34.03 -1.03
N LEU A 22 2.65 -33.10 -1.29
CA LEU A 22 4.08 -33.30 -1.09
C LEU A 22 4.30 -33.51 0.42
N ARG A 23 4.18 -34.77 0.86
CA ARG A 23 4.59 -35.20 2.19
C ARG A 23 6.11 -35.27 2.18
N LEU A 24 6.75 -34.18 2.59
CA LEU A 24 8.17 -34.18 2.89
C LEU A 24 8.39 -35.12 4.09
N THR A 25 8.77 -36.35 3.79
CA THR A 25 9.07 -37.36 4.80
C THR A 25 10.58 -37.31 5.01
N THR A 26 11.02 -36.50 5.96
CA THR A 26 12.44 -36.41 6.31
C THR A 26 12.82 -37.70 7.04
N ALA A 27 13.40 -38.65 6.30
CA ALA A 27 14.06 -39.80 6.88
C ALA A 27 15.38 -39.35 7.51
N LEU A 28 15.43 -39.27 8.84
CA LEU A 28 16.69 -39.10 9.55
C LEU A 28 17.34 -40.47 9.70
N VAL A 29 18.26 -40.81 8.79
CA VAL A 29 19.12 -41.99 8.90
C VAL A 29 20.56 -41.54 8.78
N GLY A 30 21.35 -41.85 9.81
CA GLY A 30 22.79 -42.06 9.68
C GLY A 30 23.65 -40.83 9.94
N ALA A 31 24.48 -40.97 10.97
CA ALA A 31 25.56 -40.05 11.33
C ALA A 31 26.53 -39.80 10.16
N GLY A 32 26.88 -38.55 9.90
CA GLY A 32 27.95 -38.19 8.97
C GLY A 32 27.90 -36.73 8.53
N ALA A 33 28.88 -35.96 9.00
CA ALA A 33 29.22 -34.59 8.59
C ALA A 33 28.12 -33.51 8.78
N ALA A 34 28.28 -32.72 9.85
CA ALA A 34 27.70 -31.38 9.93
C ALA A 34 28.36 -30.50 8.86
N VAL A 35 27.82 -30.50 7.65
CA VAL A 35 27.99 -29.37 6.74
C VAL A 35 27.03 -28.29 7.26
N GLY A 36 27.61 -27.24 7.84
CA GLY A 36 26.86 -26.06 8.25
C GLY A 36 26.25 -25.40 7.03
N PHE A 37 25.06 -25.84 6.64
CA PHE A 37 24.14 -25.00 5.88
C PHE A 37 23.74 -23.90 6.85
N GLY A 38 24.44 -22.77 6.77
CA GLY A 38 23.94 -21.53 7.35
C GLY A 38 22.49 -21.42 6.93
N ALA A 39 21.59 -21.40 7.92
CA ALA A 39 20.20 -21.10 7.67
C ALA A 39 20.20 -19.72 7.04
N ALA A 40 20.19 -19.69 5.70
CA ALA A 40 19.64 -18.56 4.99
C ALA A 40 18.21 -18.51 5.50
N THR A 41 17.96 -17.63 6.47
CA THR A 41 16.64 -17.10 6.70
C THR A 41 16.18 -16.68 5.32
N LEU A 42 15.32 -17.50 4.71
CA LEU A 42 14.63 -17.14 3.49
C LEU A 42 13.76 -15.96 3.92
N TRP A 43 14.30 -14.75 3.82
CA TRP A 43 13.59 -13.51 4.05
C TRP A 43 12.54 -13.45 2.95
N ASN A 44 11.36 -13.98 3.30
CA ASN A 44 10.18 -13.88 2.49
C ASN A 44 9.71 -12.43 2.65
N ASP A 45 10.31 -11.53 1.87
CA ASP A 45 9.94 -10.13 1.82
C ASP A 45 8.62 -10.01 1.03
N GLN A 46 7.56 -10.58 1.63
CA GLN A 46 6.21 -10.48 1.12
C GLN A 46 5.67 -9.14 1.55
N ALA A 47 5.15 -8.38 0.59
CA ALA A 47 4.31 -7.22 0.82
C ALA A 47 3.30 -7.52 1.95
N GLN A 48 3.44 -6.82 3.06
CA GLN A 48 2.57 -6.94 4.22
C GLN A 48 1.59 -5.78 4.28
N ALA A 49 0.39 -6.07 4.73
CA ALA A 49 -0.56 -5.06 5.17
C ALA A 49 -0.37 -4.87 6.68
N GLN A 50 -0.15 -3.63 7.11
CA GLN A 50 0.14 -3.32 8.51
C GLN A 50 -0.74 -2.18 8.99
N ASP A 51 -1.44 -2.38 10.10
CA ASP A 51 -2.39 -1.41 10.64
C ASP A 51 -1.68 -0.43 11.57
N TRP A 52 -1.94 0.86 11.35
CA TRP A 52 -1.60 1.92 12.28
C TRP A 52 -2.50 1.82 13.51
N LEU A 53 -1.93 1.36 14.61
CA LEU A 53 -2.57 1.32 15.92
C LEU A 53 -2.57 2.70 16.59
N GLY A 54 -1.49 3.49 16.38
CA GLY A 54 -1.33 4.83 16.93
C GLY A 54 -1.54 4.90 18.44
N VAL A 55 -1.07 3.90 19.19
CA VAL A 55 -1.33 3.74 20.63
C VAL A 55 -0.31 4.42 21.53
N VAL A 56 0.88 4.75 21.01
CA VAL A 56 1.96 5.36 21.81
C VAL A 56 2.08 6.85 21.53
N ASP A 57 2.32 7.21 20.29
CA ASP A 57 2.61 8.58 19.85
C ASP A 57 2.32 8.74 18.35
N GLY A 58 2.72 9.88 17.79
CA GLY A 58 2.58 10.19 16.38
C GLY A 58 3.79 9.80 15.53
N ASP A 59 4.81 9.14 16.06
CA ASP A 59 6.00 8.81 15.27
C ASP A 59 5.72 7.60 14.37
N PHE A 60 5.79 7.82 13.05
CA PHE A 60 5.62 6.76 12.05
C PHE A 60 6.63 5.62 12.24
N TYR A 61 7.81 5.91 12.77
CA TYR A 61 8.90 4.95 12.95
C TYR A 61 8.86 4.21 14.29
N ASN A 62 7.92 4.55 15.17
CA ASN A 62 7.72 3.81 16.40
C ASN A 62 6.99 2.50 16.08
N THR A 63 7.71 1.38 16.18
CA THR A 63 7.19 0.04 15.87
C THR A 63 6.00 -0.37 16.72
N ALA A 64 5.84 0.20 17.91
CA ALA A 64 4.69 -0.06 18.78
C ALA A 64 3.38 0.57 18.26
N ASN A 65 3.45 1.48 17.28
CA ASN A 65 2.28 2.03 16.60
C ASN A 65 1.78 1.13 15.44
N TRP A 66 2.41 -0.02 15.16
CA TRP A 66 2.05 -0.91 14.05
C TRP A 66 1.63 -2.29 14.53
N SER A 67 0.60 -2.88 13.90
CA SER A 67 0.03 -4.17 14.30
C SER A 67 0.99 -5.37 14.20
N THR A 68 2.01 -5.26 13.37
CA THR A 68 3.07 -6.25 13.15
C THR A 68 4.23 -6.13 14.13
N GLY A 69 4.33 -5.02 14.87
CA GLY A 69 5.52 -4.68 15.65
C GLY A 69 6.73 -4.27 14.79
N THR A 70 6.53 -3.93 13.52
CA THR A 70 7.55 -3.42 12.59
C THR A 70 7.03 -2.21 11.83
N VAL A 71 7.92 -1.34 11.34
CA VAL A 71 7.53 -0.21 10.48
C VAL A 71 7.33 -0.72 9.04
N PRO A 72 6.26 -0.33 8.33
CA PRO A 72 6.05 -0.70 6.93
C PRO A 72 7.18 -0.19 6.01
N GLY A 73 7.64 -1.07 5.12
CA GLY A 73 8.65 -0.79 4.10
C GLY A 73 8.08 -0.59 2.69
N SER A 74 8.98 -0.51 1.70
CA SER A 74 8.64 -0.13 0.31
C SER A 74 7.70 -1.09 -0.43
N GLY A 75 7.61 -2.35 0.02
CA GLY A 75 6.66 -3.32 -0.52
C GLY A 75 5.32 -3.36 0.21
N ASP A 76 5.20 -2.65 1.33
CA ASP A 76 4.11 -2.82 2.28
C ASP A 76 2.97 -1.82 2.05
N THR A 77 1.80 -2.20 2.55
CA THR A 77 0.64 -1.32 2.68
C THR A 77 0.50 -0.87 4.13
N ALA A 78 0.55 0.44 4.36
CA ALA A 78 0.17 1.02 5.65
C ALA A 78 -1.34 1.29 5.68
N ILE A 79 -2.05 0.70 6.62
CA ILE A 79 -3.50 0.81 6.78
C ILE A 79 -3.82 1.74 7.95
N PHE A 80 -4.60 2.76 7.69
CA PHE A 80 -5.13 3.70 8.66
C PHE A 80 -6.63 3.47 8.81
N ASP A 81 -7.07 3.05 10.00
CA ASP A 81 -8.48 2.92 10.40
C ASP A 81 -8.76 3.88 11.56
N ARG A 82 -9.34 3.43 12.67
CA ARG A 82 -9.54 4.24 13.87
C ARG A 82 -8.34 4.08 14.80
N ALA A 83 -7.71 5.20 15.14
CA ALA A 83 -6.60 5.24 16.10
C ALA A 83 -6.75 6.46 17.02
N PRO A 84 -6.27 6.36 18.27
CA PRO A 84 -6.30 7.50 19.19
C PRO A 84 -5.32 8.60 18.75
N VAL A 85 -4.19 8.25 18.13
CA VAL A 85 -3.26 9.22 17.53
C VAL A 85 -3.46 9.32 16.02
N ARG A 86 -3.79 10.53 15.57
CA ARG A 86 -4.14 10.87 14.18
C ARG A 86 -3.18 11.85 13.52
N SER A 87 -2.30 12.47 14.31
CA SER A 87 -1.19 13.29 13.83
C SER A 87 0.03 12.40 13.73
N VAL A 88 0.44 12.12 12.49
CA VAL A 88 1.52 11.18 12.18
C VAL A 88 2.68 11.96 11.61
N ASN A 89 3.89 11.74 12.15
CA ASN A 89 5.12 12.41 11.77
C ASN A 89 6.05 11.40 11.12
N VAL A 90 6.47 11.69 9.89
CA VAL A 90 7.42 10.88 9.12
C VAL A 90 8.77 11.57 9.19
N VAL A 91 9.62 11.14 10.13
CA VAL A 91 10.88 11.83 10.48
C VAL A 91 12.12 11.36 9.72
N SER A 92 11.98 10.32 8.90
CA SER A 92 13.00 9.87 7.94
C SER A 92 12.33 9.45 6.63
N THR A 93 13.14 9.22 5.59
CA THR A 93 12.64 8.73 4.30
C THR A 93 11.95 7.37 4.43
N ALA A 94 10.70 7.30 3.98
CA ALA A 94 9.89 6.08 3.96
C ALA A 94 9.45 5.79 2.52
N GLY A 95 9.37 4.51 2.18
CA GLY A 95 8.71 4.04 0.96
C GLY A 95 7.58 3.10 1.33
N LEU A 96 6.46 3.19 0.62
CA LEU A 96 5.29 2.34 0.78
C LEU A 96 4.74 1.95 -0.58
N ALA A 97 4.27 0.71 -0.70
CA ALA A 97 3.47 0.32 -1.87
C ALA A 97 2.12 1.06 -1.84
N ALA A 98 1.50 1.18 -0.65
CA ALA A 98 0.27 1.93 -0.51
C ALA A 98 0.06 2.56 0.88
N LEU A 99 -0.65 3.69 0.89
CA LEU A 99 -1.32 4.27 2.04
C LEU A 99 -2.82 4.04 1.88
N ASN A 100 -3.42 3.25 2.76
CA ASN A 100 -4.84 2.92 2.69
C ASN A 100 -5.59 3.50 3.89
N PHE A 101 -6.55 4.39 3.65
CA PHE A 101 -7.49 4.86 4.64
C PHE A 101 -8.80 4.09 4.47
N THR A 102 -9.14 3.25 5.45
CA THR A 102 -10.36 2.45 5.42
C THR A 102 -11.62 3.33 5.40
N ALA A 103 -12.78 2.76 5.08
CA ALA A 103 -14.05 3.46 5.17
C ALA A 103 -14.38 4.00 6.58
N GLY A 104 -13.81 3.37 7.62
CA GLY A 104 -13.98 3.74 9.02
C GLY A 104 -12.94 4.71 9.55
N ALA A 105 -11.94 5.09 8.75
CA ALA A 105 -10.77 5.83 9.19
C ALA A 105 -11.12 7.24 9.68
N ASP A 106 -10.45 7.66 10.76
CA ASP A 106 -10.50 9.03 11.27
C ASP A 106 -9.85 10.03 10.29
N ALA A 107 -9.94 11.33 10.56
CA ALA A 107 -9.20 12.36 9.82
C ALA A 107 -7.73 12.40 10.28
N TYR A 108 -6.81 11.90 9.46
CA TYR A 108 -5.38 11.89 9.72
C TYR A 108 -4.69 13.13 9.16
N GLN A 109 -3.65 13.54 9.88
CA GLN A 109 -2.71 14.59 9.51
C GLN A 109 -1.32 13.95 9.44
N ILE A 110 -0.87 13.60 8.25
CA ILE A 110 0.46 13.01 8.03
C ILE A 110 1.41 14.14 7.66
N THR A 111 2.46 14.34 8.43
CA THR A 111 3.44 15.41 8.25
C THR A 111 4.81 14.80 8.01
N THR A 112 5.45 15.14 6.90
CA THR A 112 6.86 14.81 6.68
C THR A 112 7.74 15.79 7.47
N ALA A 113 8.90 15.34 7.96
CA ALA A 113 9.86 16.20 8.66
C ALA A 113 10.95 16.72 7.69
N PRO A 114 11.69 17.80 8.03
CA PRO A 114 12.57 18.43 7.06
C PRO A 114 13.59 17.47 6.44
N ALA A 115 13.82 17.62 5.13
CA ALA A 115 14.71 16.78 4.34
C ALA A 115 14.30 15.29 4.27
N THR A 116 13.02 14.98 4.44
CA THR A 116 12.48 13.63 4.25
C THR A 116 11.71 13.50 2.95
N ILE A 117 11.68 12.27 2.42
CA ILE A 117 10.86 11.89 1.28
C ILE A 117 9.92 10.78 1.71
N LEU A 118 8.63 10.96 1.51
CA LEU A 118 7.64 9.89 1.60
C LEU A 118 7.32 9.42 0.18
N GLN A 119 7.71 8.19 -0.18
CA GLN A 119 7.40 7.59 -1.46
C GLN A 119 6.21 6.66 -1.31
N VAL A 120 5.17 6.85 -2.12
CA VAL A 120 3.93 6.07 -2.05
C VAL A 120 3.52 5.65 -3.44
N GLY A 121 3.27 4.36 -3.63
CA GLY A 121 2.70 3.82 -4.86
C GLY A 121 1.26 4.28 -5.07
N THR A 122 0.39 4.03 -4.09
CA THR A 122 -1.03 4.42 -4.16
C THR A 122 -1.52 5.00 -2.83
N ILE A 123 -2.26 6.10 -2.88
CA ILE A 123 -3.11 6.54 -1.77
C ILE A 123 -4.54 6.10 -2.07
N ASP A 124 -5.08 5.18 -1.28
CA ASP A 124 -6.48 4.77 -1.37
C ASP A 124 -7.28 5.34 -0.21
N ASN A 125 -8.12 6.34 -0.47
CA ASN A 125 -8.94 6.95 0.57
C ASN A 125 -10.40 6.51 0.43
N GLN A 126 -10.78 5.50 1.21
CA GLN A 126 -12.16 5.00 1.30
C GLN A 126 -12.98 5.71 2.38
N SER A 127 -12.34 6.57 3.20
CA SER A 127 -12.98 7.29 4.28
C SER A 127 -13.83 8.47 3.79
N ALA A 128 -14.92 8.76 4.50
CA ALA A 128 -15.66 10.00 4.33
C ALA A 128 -14.91 11.23 4.91
N ASN A 129 -13.92 10.99 5.78
CA ASN A 129 -13.11 12.04 6.37
C ASN A 129 -12.03 12.54 5.41
N VAL A 130 -11.70 13.83 5.53
CA VAL A 130 -10.60 14.42 4.75
C VAL A 130 -9.28 14.00 5.38
N GLN A 131 -8.40 13.44 4.55
CA GLN A 131 -7.03 13.12 4.92
C GLN A 131 -6.11 14.22 4.45
N THR A 132 -5.17 14.65 5.29
CA THR A 132 -4.24 15.72 4.93
C THR A 132 -2.80 15.22 5.03
N LEU A 133 -2.05 15.44 3.97
CA LEU A 133 -0.60 15.25 3.92
C LEU A 133 0.05 16.62 3.88
N ASN A 134 0.74 16.98 4.96
CA ASN A 134 1.46 18.24 5.14
C ASN A 134 2.93 18.03 4.78
N LEU A 135 3.44 18.82 3.86
CA LEU A 135 4.83 18.79 3.41
C LEU A 135 5.54 20.07 3.88
N SER A 136 6.42 19.93 4.86
CA SER A 136 7.26 21.02 5.36
C SER A 136 8.44 21.32 4.44
N GLN A 137 9.21 22.35 4.79
CA GLN A 137 10.22 22.93 3.92
C GLN A 137 11.30 21.93 3.49
N GLY A 138 11.54 21.86 2.17
CA GLY A 138 12.60 21.01 1.61
C GLY A 138 12.28 19.51 1.60
N GLU A 139 11.01 19.17 1.78
CA GLU A 139 10.52 17.79 1.82
C GLU A 139 9.84 17.38 0.52
N ALA A 140 9.58 16.09 0.37
CA ALA A 140 8.87 15.58 -0.77
C ALA A 140 7.85 14.48 -0.43
N LEU A 141 6.69 14.54 -1.08
CA LEU A 141 5.82 13.38 -1.29
C LEU A 141 5.96 12.98 -2.74
N GLU A 142 6.36 11.74 -2.99
CA GLU A 142 6.39 11.16 -4.32
C GLU A 142 5.24 10.16 -4.47
N LEU A 143 4.26 10.51 -5.30
CA LEU A 143 3.18 9.61 -5.68
C LEU A 143 3.51 8.99 -7.02
N SER A 144 3.64 7.67 -7.04
CA SER A 144 3.85 6.88 -8.27
C SER A 144 2.61 6.04 -8.58
N GLY A 145 2.72 4.96 -9.37
CA GLY A 145 1.64 3.99 -9.57
C GLY A 145 0.29 4.56 -10.00
N ASP A 146 -0.78 4.09 -9.33
CA ASP A 146 -2.18 4.51 -9.56
C ASP A 146 -2.51 5.86 -8.89
N GLY A 147 -1.54 6.47 -8.20
CA GLY A 147 -1.63 7.80 -7.62
C GLY A 147 -2.62 7.87 -6.46
N LEU A 148 -3.81 8.42 -6.72
CA LEU A 148 -4.85 8.65 -5.72
C LEU A 148 -6.15 7.96 -6.17
N THR A 149 -6.64 7.04 -5.35
CA THR A 149 -7.87 6.28 -5.56
C THR A 149 -8.85 6.47 -4.39
N GLY A 150 -10.07 5.98 -4.58
CA GLY A 150 -11.12 5.99 -3.55
C GLY A 150 -12.01 7.24 -3.57
N PRO A 151 -13.22 7.15 -3.00
CA PRO A 151 -14.19 8.23 -3.00
C PRO A 151 -13.87 9.37 -2.03
N GLY A 152 -12.97 9.14 -1.07
CA GLY A 152 -12.58 10.08 -0.04
C GLY A 152 -11.79 11.28 -0.57
N LYS A 153 -11.68 12.31 0.26
CA LYS A 153 -10.96 13.54 -0.07
C LYS A 153 -9.57 13.54 0.55
N THR A 154 -8.56 13.85 -0.25
CA THR A 154 -7.17 13.96 0.21
C THR A 154 -6.62 15.35 -0.10
N ILE A 155 -6.11 16.03 0.91
CA ILE A 155 -5.42 17.33 0.80
C ILE A 155 -3.92 17.09 0.82
N PHE A 156 -3.23 17.70 -0.14
CA PHE A 156 -1.78 17.83 -0.14
C PHE A 156 -1.45 19.29 0.13
N ASP A 157 -0.89 19.58 1.31
CA ASP A 157 -0.55 20.92 1.76
C ASP A 157 0.96 21.12 1.68
N THR A 158 1.41 21.95 0.74
CA THR A 158 2.82 22.33 0.59
C THR A 158 3.08 23.76 1.03
N SER A 159 2.17 24.37 1.80
CA SER A 159 2.27 25.77 2.21
C SER A 159 3.57 26.10 2.94
N ALA A 160 4.15 25.12 3.63
CA ALA A 160 5.40 25.23 4.37
C ALA A 160 6.68 25.03 3.52
N GLY A 161 6.60 24.84 2.20
CA GLY A 161 7.78 24.78 1.32
C GLY A 161 8.19 23.39 0.83
N GLY A 162 7.34 22.37 1.00
CA GLY A 162 7.59 21.02 0.47
C GLY A 162 7.23 20.86 -1.01
N THR A 163 7.57 19.71 -1.61
CA THR A 163 7.28 19.41 -3.02
C THR A 163 6.43 18.16 -3.17
N LEU A 164 5.29 18.28 -3.85
CA LEU A 164 4.52 17.13 -4.30
C LEU A 164 4.99 16.70 -5.69
N TYR A 165 5.51 15.48 -5.84
CA TYR A 165 5.83 14.86 -7.13
C TYR A 165 4.73 13.88 -7.52
N LEU A 166 4.12 14.11 -8.69
CA LEU A 166 3.18 13.17 -9.29
C LEU A 166 3.86 12.48 -10.48
N ASN A 167 4.27 11.23 -10.25
CA ASN A 167 5.02 10.36 -11.17
C ASN A 167 4.17 9.14 -11.62
N GLY A 168 2.85 9.22 -11.50
CA GLY A 168 1.91 8.13 -11.77
C GLY A 168 0.60 8.58 -12.43
N THR A 169 -0.28 7.62 -12.72
CA THR A 169 -1.61 7.88 -13.30
C THR A 169 -2.64 8.01 -12.19
N ALA A 170 -3.01 9.24 -11.80
CA ALA A 170 -4.08 9.45 -10.83
C ALA A 170 -5.44 9.05 -11.40
N THR A 171 -6.03 7.96 -10.89
CA THR A 171 -7.35 7.49 -11.33
C THR A 171 -8.43 7.90 -10.34
N ALA A 172 -9.17 8.95 -10.67
CA ALA A 172 -10.41 9.42 -10.01
C ALA A 172 -10.53 9.16 -8.49
N GLY A 173 -9.66 9.79 -7.71
CA GLY A 173 -9.92 10.17 -6.31
C GLY A 173 -10.02 11.70 -6.16
N SER A 174 -10.67 12.20 -5.11
CA SER A 174 -10.84 13.65 -4.89
C SER A 174 -9.63 14.26 -4.18
N GLY A 175 -8.58 14.57 -4.93
CA GLY A 175 -7.40 15.28 -4.41
C GLY A 175 -7.56 16.81 -4.42
N ARG A 176 -7.00 17.50 -3.43
CA ARG A 176 -6.84 18.96 -3.44
C ARG A 176 -5.40 19.31 -3.10
N PHE A 177 -4.76 20.10 -3.95
CA PHE A 177 -3.47 20.71 -3.67
C PHE A 177 -3.66 22.10 -3.05
N ILE A 178 -2.94 22.39 -1.97
CA ILE A 178 -2.82 23.71 -1.36
C ILE A 178 -1.36 24.12 -1.46
N GLY A 179 -1.08 25.09 -2.34
CA GLY A 179 0.25 25.64 -2.52
C GLY A 179 0.52 26.83 -1.59
N GLY A 180 1.79 27.08 -1.32
CA GLY A 180 2.34 28.28 -0.69
C GLY A 180 3.77 28.47 -1.17
N ASP A 181 4.76 28.37 -0.27
CA ASP A 181 6.19 28.40 -0.65
C ASP A 181 6.68 27.10 -1.32
N GLY A 182 5.85 26.05 -1.29
CA GLY A 182 6.16 24.74 -1.87
C GLY A 182 5.83 24.60 -3.35
N ALA A 183 6.16 23.44 -3.92
CA ALA A 183 6.03 23.16 -5.34
C ALA A 183 5.14 21.94 -5.63
N LEU A 184 4.54 21.95 -6.83
CA LEU A 184 3.94 20.77 -7.46
C LEU A 184 4.77 20.44 -8.70
N SER A 185 5.28 19.22 -8.78
CA SER A 185 6.06 18.70 -9.89
C SER A 185 5.31 17.55 -10.57
N LEU A 186 5.19 17.62 -11.90
CA LEU A 186 4.49 16.63 -12.72
C LEU A 186 5.49 15.98 -13.68
N SER A 187 5.58 14.66 -13.70
CA SER A 187 6.45 13.93 -14.62
C SER A 187 5.74 12.70 -15.23
N PRO A 188 5.79 12.49 -16.56
CA PRO A 188 6.48 13.29 -17.59
C PRO A 188 5.67 14.50 -18.11
N PRO A 189 6.31 15.55 -18.67
CA PRO A 189 5.62 16.73 -19.23
C PRO A 189 4.91 16.44 -20.58
N PRO A 190 3.86 17.21 -20.99
CA PRO A 190 3.38 18.46 -20.39
C PRO A 190 1.90 18.40 -19.94
N VAL A 191 1.62 18.73 -18.68
CA VAL A 191 0.26 19.11 -18.25
C VAL A 191 0.17 20.63 -18.23
N GLN A 192 -0.75 21.18 -19.03
CA GLN A 192 -0.96 22.62 -19.19
C GLN A 192 -1.66 23.20 -17.94
N LEU A 193 -0.99 24.12 -17.25
CA LEU A 193 -1.59 24.94 -16.19
C LEU A 193 -2.33 26.12 -16.83
N GLN A 194 -3.66 26.04 -16.95
CA GLN A 194 -4.47 27.17 -17.38
C GLN A 194 -5.03 27.89 -16.14
N SER A 195 -4.41 29.03 -15.81
CA SER A 195 -4.93 30.07 -14.90
C SER A 195 -5.54 29.56 -13.58
N GLY A 196 -4.69 29.25 -12.60
CA GLY A 196 -5.08 29.09 -11.19
C GLY A 196 -5.94 27.85 -10.85
N ARG A 197 -6.18 26.95 -11.81
CA ARG A 197 -6.88 25.68 -11.58
C ARG A 197 -6.16 24.56 -12.31
N LEU A 198 -5.59 23.64 -11.55
CA LEU A 198 -5.00 22.42 -12.08
C LEU A 198 -6.13 21.44 -12.41
N LYS A 199 -6.28 21.12 -13.69
CA LYS A 199 -7.15 20.03 -14.16
C LYS A 199 -6.24 18.90 -14.64
N VAL A 200 -5.72 18.11 -13.71
CA VAL A 200 -5.18 16.78 -14.06
C VAL A 200 -6.38 15.92 -14.41
N ALA A 201 -6.31 15.12 -15.47
CA ALA A 201 -7.35 14.13 -15.75
C ALA A 201 -7.54 13.26 -14.48
N GLY A 202 -8.68 13.39 -13.80
CA GLY A 202 -8.96 12.72 -12.53
C GLY A 202 -9.15 13.62 -11.30
N LEU A 203 -8.70 14.88 -11.32
CA LEU A 203 -8.95 15.86 -10.25
C LEU A 203 -10.05 16.83 -10.68
N SER A 204 -11.28 16.60 -10.20
CA SER A 204 -12.39 17.55 -10.39
C SER A 204 -12.52 18.47 -9.18
N ALA A 205 -12.64 19.77 -9.43
CA ALA A 205 -13.07 20.74 -8.42
C ALA A 205 -14.60 20.75 -8.36
N SER A 206 -15.15 20.57 -7.16
CA SER A 206 -16.48 21.07 -6.77
C SER A 206 -16.31 22.24 -5.81
#